data_AF-A0A956DN04-F1
#
_entry.id   AF-A0A956DN04-F1
#
_cell.length_a   1.000
_cell.length_b   1.000
_cell.length_c   1.000
_cell.angle_alpha   90.00
_cell.angle_beta   90.00
_cell.angle_gamma   90.00
#
_symmetry.space_group_name_H-M   'P 1'
#
loop_
_entity.id
_entity.type
_entity.pdbx_description
1 polymer ?
#
loop_
_entity_poly.entity_id
_entity_poly.type
_entity_poly.pdbx_seq_one_letter_code
_entity_poly.pdbx_strand_id
1 'polypeptide(L)'
;MAKAKKKKQSARQAAEELQQAQRDKMVVPDPLSPENRKKLGIRVAIGALVIWGIAFAIPGWIAKVVAAVVSVAILGILAWGIRYAQKAQSVAQIVKTADSAEARKEALDKLDKEFKQGDTAATFAKAQLQMQDDPRAALATLETINLDKAMAVEADQARSQRAMIHLMLGETDQARVLVDKIDLSRHKEAQVRVTLAAIVGEAWARTGQAKKAQELLETFDDQDEAYVDLRPQLYRSLAFAYAWSNQTKKMKATLRKLKGINAQLLMGFITKKKNPAGVNPRGVHPLLEKEAFAMVMKSGVVPRKMQIKRM
;
A
#
# COMPACT_ATOMS: atom_id res chain seq x y z
N MET A 1 -31.93 -23.31 -8.08
CA MET A 1 -31.32 -22.29 -7.18
C MET A 1 -29.96 -22.71 -6.58
N ALA A 2 -29.65 -24.00 -6.43
CA ALA A 2 -28.38 -24.46 -5.83
C ALA A 2 -27.09 -24.10 -6.61
N LYS A 3 -27.09 -24.15 -7.95
CA LYS A 3 -25.92 -23.81 -8.79
C LYS A 3 -25.51 -22.34 -8.73
N ALA A 4 -26.46 -21.43 -8.49
CA ALA A 4 -26.19 -19.98 -8.37
C ALA A 4 -25.58 -19.62 -7.00
N LYS A 5 -26.00 -20.29 -5.93
CA LYS A 5 -25.38 -20.17 -4.60
C LYS A 5 -23.93 -20.68 -4.61
N LYS A 6 -23.68 -21.86 -5.20
CA LYS A 6 -22.33 -22.46 -5.33
C LYS A 6 -21.32 -21.54 -6.07
N LYS A 7 -21.76 -20.85 -7.13
CA LYS A 7 -20.89 -19.94 -7.91
C LYS A 7 -20.62 -18.59 -7.23
N LYS A 8 -21.58 -18.05 -6.47
CA LYS A 8 -21.37 -16.82 -5.69
C LYS A 8 -20.41 -17.07 -4.51
N GLN A 9 -20.38 -18.31 -4.00
CA GLN A 9 -19.40 -18.79 -3.04
C GLN A 9 -17.99 -18.81 -3.63
N SER A 10 -17.79 -19.36 -4.84
CA SER A 10 -16.43 -19.48 -5.39
C SER A 10 -15.77 -18.14 -5.74
N ALA A 11 -16.53 -17.13 -6.14
CA ALA A 11 -16.00 -15.79 -6.40
C ALA A 11 -15.66 -15.01 -5.12
N ARG A 12 -16.35 -15.31 -4.00
CA ARG A 12 -16.00 -14.78 -2.68
C ARG A 12 -14.78 -15.49 -2.11
N GLN A 13 -14.74 -16.81 -2.21
CA GLN A 13 -13.59 -17.63 -1.81
C GLN A 13 -12.32 -17.24 -2.56
N ALA A 14 -12.38 -17.04 -3.88
CA ALA A 14 -11.22 -16.58 -4.65
C ALA A 14 -10.76 -15.16 -4.27
N ALA A 15 -11.68 -14.27 -3.86
CA ALA A 15 -11.33 -12.95 -3.37
C ALA A 15 -10.73 -13.00 -1.95
N GLU A 16 -11.24 -13.89 -1.10
CA GLU A 16 -10.72 -14.17 0.23
C GLU A 16 -9.32 -14.81 0.17
N GLU A 17 -9.10 -15.79 -0.72
CA GLU A 17 -7.79 -16.42 -0.93
C GLU A 17 -6.73 -15.43 -1.46
N LEU A 18 -7.10 -14.56 -2.42
CA LEU A 18 -6.20 -13.50 -2.90
C LEU A 18 -5.88 -12.49 -1.81
N GLN A 19 -6.85 -12.17 -0.95
CA GLN A 19 -6.62 -11.29 0.20
C GLN A 19 -5.76 -11.96 1.27
N GLN A 20 -5.95 -13.26 1.52
CA GLN A 20 -5.15 -14.02 2.48
C GLN A 20 -3.71 -14.13 1.99
N ALA A 21 -3.50 -14.43 0.71
CA ALA A 21 -2.18 -14.42 0.08
C ALA A 21 -1.51 -13.03 0.10
N GLN A 22 -2.27 -11.94 -0.05
CA GLN A 22 -1.74 -10.58 0.10
C GLN A 22 -1.35 -10.25 1.55
N ARG A 23 -2.08 -10.79 2.55
CA ARG A 23 -1.79 -10.58 3.97
C ARG A 23 -0.60 -11.41 4.46
N ASP A 24 -0.52 -12.68 4.06
CA ASP A 24 0.59 -13.57 4.43
C ASP A 24 1.94 -13.05 3.89
N LYS A 25 1.90 -12.27 2.81
CA LYS A 25 3.06 -11.65 2.17
C LYS A 25 3.35 -10.24 2.64
N MET A 26 2.47 -9.60 3.42
CA MET A 26 2.79 -8.40 4.20
C MET A 26 3.64 -8.78 5.42
N VAL A 27 4.77 -9.45 5.18
CA VAL A 27 5.81 -9.61 6.18
C VAL A 27 6.55 -8.27 6.23
N VAL A 28 6.14 -7.41 7.16
CA VAL A 28 6.95 -6.25 7.55
C VAL A 28 8.32 -6.80 7.93
N PRO A 29 9.43 -6.41 7.25
CA PRO A 29 10.75 -6.90 7.58
C PRO A 29 11.00 -6.66 9.07
N ASP A 30 11.30 -7.71 9.83
CA ASP A 30 11.52 -7.57 11.27
C ASP A 30 12.80 -6.76 11.51
N PRO A 31 12.71 -5.48 11.94
CA PRO A 31 13.90 -4.66 12.16
C PRO A 31 14.71 -5.17 13.37
N LEU A 32 14.14 -6.04 14.20
CA LEU A 32 14.75 -6.64 15.39
C LEU A 32 15.05 -8.14 15.20
N SER A 33 15.09 -8.64 13.96
CA SER A 33 15.55 -10.02 13.72
C SER A 33 16.94 -10.25 14.35
N PRO A 34 17.28 -11.47 14.79
CA PRO A 34 18.58 -11.75 15.40
C PRO A 34 19.76 -11.27 14.53
N GLU A 35 19.64 -11.40 13.20
CA GLU A 35 20.63 -10.91 12.25
C GLU A 35 20.72 -9.38 12.21
N ASN A 36 19.57 -8.69 12.18
CA ASN A 36 19.52 -7.22 12.14
C ASN A 36 20.04 -6.62 13.45
N ARG A 37 19.74 -7.23 14.59
CA ARG A 37 20.30 -6.86 15.91
C ARG A 37 21.82 -7.01 15.93
N LYS A 38 22.35 -8.11 15.39
CA LYS A 38 23.80 -8.34 15.30
C LYS A 38 24.48 -7.29 14.40
N LYS A 39 23.91 -7.01 13.21
CA LYS A 39 24.44 -5.99 12.29
C LYS A 39 24.40 -4.58 12.89
N LEU A 40 23.31 -4.24 13.57
CA LEU A 40 23.17 -2.96 14.28
C LEU A 40 24.20 -2.84 15.41
N GLY A 41 24.32 -3.89 16.25
CA GLY A 41 25.29 -3.93 17.34
C GLY A 41 26.73 -3.75 16.88
N ILE A 42 27.13 -4.40 15.78
CA ILE A 42 28.46 -4.24 15.19
C ILE A 42 28.71 -2.81 14.74
N ARG A 43 27.75 -2.18 14.03
CA ARG A 43 27.88 -0.80 13.55
C ARG A 43 28.02 0.20 14.70
N VAL A 44 27.22 0.01 15.75
CA VAL A 44 27.28 0.84 16.96
C VAL A 44 28.61 0.65 17.68
N ALA A 45 29.07 -0.60 17.84
CA ALA A 45 30.34 -0.90 18.49
C ALA A 45 31.54 -0.29 17.76
N ILE A 46 31.59 -0.41 16.43
CA ILE A 46 32.64 0.21 15.61
C ILE A 46 32.60 1.74 15.77
N GLY A 47 31.42 2.35 15.65
CA GLY A 47 31.27 3.80 15.83
C GLY A 47 31.73 4.27 17.22
N ALA A 48 31.37 3.54 18.27
CA ALA A 48 31.78 3.84 19.63
C ALA A 48 33.30 3.74 19.81
N LEU A 49 33.94 2.70 19.26
CA LEU A 49 35.40 2.55 19.30
C LEU A 49 36.12 3.71 18.60
N VAL A 50 35.61 4.18 17.46
CA VAL A 50 36.17 5.35 16.75
C VAL A 50 36.04 6.61 17.59
N ILE A 51 34.86 6.89 18.15
CA ILE A 51 34.59 8.07 18.99
C ILE A 51 35.53 8.08 20.20
N TRP A 52 35.66 6.95 20.90
CA TRP A 52 36.53 6.84 22.07
C TRP A 52 38.01 6.84 21.71
N GLY A 53 38.40 6.22 20.58
CA GLY A 53 39.77 6.28 20.08
C GLY A 53 40.24 7.71 19.83
N ILE A 54 39.42 8.54 19.19
CA ILE A 54 39.70 9.97 18.99
C ILE A 54 39.74 10.70 20.34
N ALA A 55 38.81 10.41 21.25
CA ALA A 55 38.75 11.06 22.56
C ALA A 55 39.96 10.77 23.45
N PHE A 56 40.58 9.59 23.32
CA PHE A 56 41.82 9.25 24.02
C PHE A 56 43.08 9.82 23.35
N ALA A 57 43.07 10.01 22.03
CA ALA A 57 44.18 10.63 21.30
C ALA A 57 44.33 12.13 21.59
N ILE A 58 43.24 12.81 21.96
CA ILE A 58 43.26 14.25 22.32
C ILE A 58 43.57 14.40 23.82
N PRO A 59 44.66 15.08 24.20
CA PRO A 59 44.98 15.33 25.60
C PRO A 59 43.93 16.25 26.26
N GLY A 60 43.65 16.00 27.54
CA GLY A 60 42.63 16.71 28.31
C GLY A 60 41.37 15.90 28.60
N TRP A 61 40.51 16.43 29.46
CA TRP A 61 39.29 15.75 29.94
C TRP A 61 38.05 16.09 29.09
N ILE A 62 38.05 17.24 28.41
CA ILE A 62 36.91 17.74 27.62
C ILE A 62 36.52 16.76 26.50
N ALA A 63 37.50 16.23 25.74
CA ALA A 63 37.22 15.28 24.67
C ALA A 63 36.54 13.99 25.18
N LYS A 64 36.91 13.52 26.38
CA LYS A 64 36.32 12.35 27.03
C LYS A 64 34.88 12.62 27.49
N VAL A 65 34.61 13.82 28.01
CA VAL A 65 33.26 14.23 28.40
C VAL A 65 32.36 14.35 27.17
N VAL A 66 32.84 14.96 26.09
CA VAL A 66 32.09 15.02 24.82
C VAL A 66 31.77 13.61 24.30
N ALA A 67 32.75 12.71 24.28
CA ALA A 67 32.55 11.31 23.89
C ALA A 67 31.52 10.59 24.77
N ALA A 68 31.54 10.84 26.08
CA ALA A 68 30.57 10.26 27.01
C ALA A 68 29.15 10.78 26.74
N VAL A 69 28.97 12.10 26.54
CA VAL A 69 27.67 12.71 26.22
C VAL A 69 27.11 12.15 24.90
N VAL A 70 27.94 12.08 23.86
CA VAL A 70 27.55 11.50 22.57
C VAL A 70 27.17 10.03 22.72
N SER A 71 27.92 9.26 23.52
CA SER A 71 27.60 7.84 23.79
C SER A 71 26.25 7.69 24.48
N VAL A 72 25.95 8.50 25.49
CA VAL A 72 24.64 8.50 26.18
C VAL A 72 23.52 8.87 25.21
N ALA A 73 23.72 9.88 24.36
CA ALA A 73 22.74 10.27 23.35
C ALA A 73 22.45 9.13 22.35
N ILE A 74 23.50 8.45 21.85
CA ILE A 74 23.36 7.29 20.96
C ILE A 74 22.58 6.17 21.65
N LEU A 75 22.91 5.84 22.91
CA LEU A 75 22.19 4.83 23.68
C LEU A 75 20.71 5.21 23.87
N GLY A 76 20.42 6.47 24.13
CA GLY A 76 19.05 6.99 24.21
C GLY A 76 18.26 6.79 22.92
N ILE A 77 18.87 7.12 21.77
CA ILE A 77 18.25 6.93 20.44
C ILE A 77 18.04 5.43 20.16
N LEU A 78 19.00 4.57 20.48
CA LEU A 78 18.88 3.13 20.29
C LEU A 78 17.76 2.53 21.16
N ALA A 79 17.71 2.89 22.44
CA ALA A 79 16.66 2.45 23.34
C ALA A 79 15.27 2.89 22.85
N TRP A 80 15.16 4.14 22.38
CA TRP A 80 13.93 4.65 21.79
C TRP A 80 13.54 3.88 20.51
N GLY A 81 14.49 3.64 19.60
CA GLY A 81 14.26 2.92 18.35
C GLY A 81 13.84 1.46 18.57
N ILE A 82 14.46 0.77 19.53
CA ILE A 82 14.06 -0.60 19.91
C ILE A 82 12.64 -0.61 20.46
N ARG A 83 12.30 0.33 21.36
CA ARG A 83 10.95 0.44 21.93
C ARG A 83 9.91 0.72 20.85
N TYR A 84 10.22 1.60 19.90
CA TYR A 84 9.37 1.90 18.75
C TYR A 84 9.15 0.65 17.87
N ALA A 85 10.23 -0.09 17.55
CA ALA A 85 10.15 -1.30 16.76
C ALA A 85 9.32 -2.42 17.43
N GLN A 86 9.50 -2.64 18.73
CA GLN A 86 8.68 -3.59 19.51
C GLN A 86 7.20 -3.22 19.47
N LYS A 87 6.90 -1.92 19.56
CA LYS A 87 5.54 -1.41 19.47
C LYS A 87 4.94 -1.67 18.08
N ALA A 88 5.68 -1.39 17.00
CA ALA A 88 5.24 -1.70 15.64
C ALA A 88 4.98 -3.20 15.42
N GLN A 89 5.82 -4.09 15.98
CA GLN A 89 5.60 -5.54 15.94
C GLN A 89 4.31 -5.95 16.66
N SER A 90 4.04 -5.38 17.84
CA SER A 90 2.81 -5.69 18.59
C SER A 90 1.55 -5.32 17.80
N VAL A 91 1.55 -4.17 17.12
CA VAL A 91 0.49 -3.77 16.18
C VAL A 91 0.35 -4.79 15.06
N ALA A 92 1.47 -5.19 14.44
CA ALA A 92 1.45 -6.14 13.32
C ALA A 92 0.89 -7.52 13.74
N GLN A 93 1.21 -8.00 14.95
CA GLN A 93 0.67 -9.25 15.48
C GLN A 93 -0.85 -9.18 15.68
N ILE A 94 -1.36 -8.06 16.20
CA ILE A 94 -2.81 -7.84 16.34
C ILE A 94 -3.49 -7.93 14.97
N VAL A 95 -2.97 -7.22 13.95
CA VAL A 95 -3.54 -7.24 12.60
C VAL A 95 -3.46 -8.62 11.95
N LYS A 96 -2.38 -9.37 12.16
CA LYS A 96 -2.19 -10.70 11.57
C LYS A 96 -3.26 -11.70 12.01
N THR A 97 -3.78 -11.56 13.23
CA THR A 97 -4.83 -12.45 13.77
C THR A 97 -6.26 -12.06 13.36
N ALA A 98 -6.44 -10.96 12.63
CA ALA A 98 -7.74 -10.41 12.25
C ALA A 98 -8.31 -11.02 10.95
N ASP A 99 -8.49 -12.35 10.92
CA ASP A 99 -8.88 -13.12 9.74
C ASP A 99 -10.41 -13.16 9.48
N SER A 100 -11.21 -13.08 10.54
CA SER A 100 -12.67 -13.04 10.48
C SER A 100 -13.25 -11.65 10.79
N ALA A 101 -14.54 -11.44 10.51
CA ALA A 101 -15.21 -10.18 10.86
C ALA A 101 -15.24 -9.94 12.39
N GLU A 102 -15.32 -11.01 13.18
CA GLU A 102 -15.24 -10.95 14.63
C GLU A 102 -13.82 -10.64 15.11
N ALA A 103 -12.82 -11.32 14.54
CA ALA A 103 -11.42 -11.07 14.85
C ALA A 103 -10.96 -9.65 14.45
N ARG A 104 -11.52 -9.08 13.37
CA ARG A 104 -11.31 -7.67 13.01
C ARG A 104 -11.84 -6.70 14.06
N LYS A 105 -13.03 -6.95 14.61
CA LYS A 105 -13.60 -6.11 15.68
C LYS A 105 -12.75 -6.20 16.94
N GLU A 106 -12.35 -7.41 17.34
CA GLU A 106 -11.47 -7.60 18.49
C GLU A 106 -10.10 -6.93 18.30
N ALA A 107 -9.53 -7.01 17.10
CA ALA A 107 -8.29 -6.33 16.75
C ALA A 107 -8.43 -4.80 16.83
N LEU A 108 -9.53 -4.24 16.34
CA LEU A 108 -9.82 -2.80 16.48
C LEU A 108 -9.92 -2.40 17.97
N ASP A 109 -10.65 -3.16 18.78
CA ASP A 109 -10.79 -2.92 20.22
C ASP A 109 -9.43 -2.96 20.94
N LYS A 110 -8.57 -3.94 20.61
CA LYS A 110 -7.20 -4.03 21.15
C LYS A 110 -6.37 -2.81 20.76
N LEU A 111 -6.44 -2.40 19.49
CA LEU A 111 -5.73 -1.23 18.99
C LEU A 111 -6.24 0.08 19.64
N ASP A 112 -7.50 0.15 20.06
CA ASP A 112 -8.06 1.30 20.80
C ASP A 112 -7.62 1.34 22.26
N LYS A 113 -7.51 0.18 22.92
CA LYS A 113 -7.15 0.10 24.35
C LYS A 113 -5.66 0.18 24.61
N GLU A 114 -4.85 -0.49 23.78
CA GLU A 114 -3.41 -0.66 24.04
C GLU A 114 -2.54 0.48 23.50
N PHE A 115 -3.06 1.26 22.54
CA PHE A 115 -2.30 2.29 21.85
C PHE A 115 -2.91 3.67 22.05
N LYS A 116 -2.04 4.63 22.40
CA LYS A 116 -2.43 6.03 22.56
C LYS A 116 -2.95 6.61 21.24
N GLN A 117 -3.91 7.52 21.34
CA GLN A 117 -4.34 8.34 20.22
C GLN A 117 -3.14 9.08 19.60
N GLY A 118 -3.03 9.03 18.28
CA GLY A 118 -1.90 9.59 17.54
C GLY A 118 -0.70 8.66 17.37
N ASP A 119 -0.76 7.40 17.83
CA ASP A 119 0.22 6.40 17.42
C ASP A 119 0.07 6.07 15.93
N THR A 120 1.04 6.49 15.12
CA THR A 120 0.98 6.38 13.66
C THR A 120 0.83 4.93 13.20
N ALA A 121 1.55 3.98 13.82
CA ALA A 121 1.51 2.57 13.44
C ALA A 121 0.14 1.94 13.75
N ALA A 122 -0.40 2.18 14.95
CA ALA A 122 -1.74 1.73 15.32
C ALA A 122 -2.82 2.36 14.45
N THR A 123 -2.65 3.63 14.05
CA THR A 123 -3.58 4.34 13.17
C THR A 123 -3.61 3.71 11.77
N PHE A 124 -2.45 3.40 11.21
CA PHE A 124 -2.36 2.66 9.93
C PHE A 124 -3.00 1.28 10.01
N ALA A 125 -2.75 0.54 11.09
CA ALA A 125 -3.35 -0.78 11.31
C ALA A 125 -4.88 -0.72 11.41
N LYS A 126 -5.42 0.22 12.20
CA LYS A 126 -6.87 0.43 12.31
C LYS A 126 -7.49 0.74 10.95
N ALA A 127 -6.86 1.65 10.19
CA ALA A 127 -7.34 2.00 8.86
C ALA A 127 -7.33 0.79 7.91
N GLN A 128 -6.28 -0.04 7.95
CA GLN A 128 -6.19 -1.24 7.12
C GLN A 128 -7.31 -2.25 7.45
N LEU A 129 -7.65 -2.42 8.73
CA LEU A 129 -8.75 -3.28 9.17
C LEU A 129 -10.10 -2.71 8.74
N GLN A 130 -10.32 -1.41 8.94
CA GLN A 130 -11.56 -0.72 8.56
C GLN A 130 -11.79 -0.70 7.05
N MET A 131 -10.74 -0.63 6.24
CA MET A 131 -10.83 -0.48 4.78
C MET A 131 -11.62 -1.60 4.09
N GLN A 132 -11.69 -2.79 4.71
CA GLN A 132 -12.44 -3.93 4.19
C GLN A 132 -13.95 -3.73 4.29
N ASP A 133 -14.40 -3.13 5.40
CA ASP A 133 -15.81 -3.03 5.75
C ASP A 133 -16.35 -1.63 5.42
N ASP A 134 -15.59 -0.59 5.76
CA ASP A 134 -15.92 0.81 5.51
C ASP A 134 -14.67 1.62 5.11
N PRO A 135 -14.44 1.85 3.81
CA PRO A 135 -13.35 2.69 3.32
C PRO A 135 -13.41 4.14 3.83
N ARG A 136 -14.58 4.68 4.18
CA ARG A 136 -14.71 6.04 4.72
C ARG A 136 -14.26 6.10 6.18
N ALA A 137 -14.60 5.09 6.98
CA ALA A 137 -14.07 4.98 8.34
C ALA A 137 -12.54 4.89 8.33
N ALA A 138 -11.97 4.08 7.43
CA ALA A 138 -10.53 3.99 7.24
C ALA A 138 -9.90 5.34 6.88
N LEU A 139 -10.53 6.10 5.97
CA LEU A 139 -10.08 7.44 5.60
C LEU A 139 -10.08 8.39 6.80
N ALA A 140 -11.18 8.43 7.56
CA ALA A 140 -11.30 9.27 8.75
C ALA A 140 -10.23 8.93 9.80
N THR A 141 -9.94 7.64 9.99
CA THR A 141 -8.85 7.19 10.86
C THR A 141 -7.49 7.70 10.39
N LEU A 142 -7.16 7.57 9.10
CA LEU A 142 -5.90 8.09 8.54
C LEU A 142 -5.80 9.61 8.64
N GLU A 143 -6.92 10.33 8.62
CA GLU A 143 -6.99 11.78 8.77
C GLU A 143 -6.65 12.29 10.17
N THR A 144 -6.67 11.40 11.17
CA THR A 144 -6.19 11.73 12.52
C THR A 144 -4.66 11.87 12.58
N ILE A 145 -3.93 11.37 11.57
CA ILE A 145 -2.48 11.54 11.47
C ILE A 145 -2.15 13.00 11.15
N ASN A 146 -1.47 13.67 12.08
CA ASN A 146 -0.94 15.00 11.82
C ASN A 146 0.28 14.91 10.89
N LEU A 147 0.06 15.19 9.61
CA LEU A 147 1.09 15.09 8.56
C LEU A 147 2.26 16.06 8.73
N ASP A 148 2.08 17.15 9.48
CA ASP A 148 3.14 18.16 9.72
C ASP A 148 4.07 17.74 10.86
N LYS A 149 3.59 16.86 11.76
CA LYS A 149 4.36 16.31 12.89
C LYS A 149 4.91 14.91 12.61
N ALA A 150 4.32 14.19 11.65
CA ALA A 150 4.79 12.87 11.26
C ALA A 150 6.16 12.95 10.57
N MET A 151 6.95 11.88 10.67
CA MET A 151 8.17 11.74 9.88
C MET A 151 7.81 11.83 8.38
N ALA A 152 8.64 12.48 7.57
CA ALA A 152 8.32 12.73 6.16
C ALA A 152 7.93 11.46 5.37
N VAL A 153 8.61 10.34 5.64
CA VAL A 153 8.31 9.02 5.04
C VAL A 153 6.92 8.53 5.49
N GLU A 154 6.58 8.65 6.77
CA GLU A 154 5.25 8.27 7.31
C GLU A 154 4.15 9.16 6.74
N ALA A 155 4.41 10.47 6.61
CA ALA A 155 3.46 11.40 6.02
C ALA A 155 3.17 11.05 4.55
N ASP A 156 4.18 10.65 3.78
CA ASP A 156 4.00 10.19 2.40
C ASP A 156 3.22 8.88 2.31
N GLN A 157 3.46 7.94 3.23
CA GLN A 157 2.64 6.72 3.34
C GLN A 157 1.17 7.04 3.68
N ALA A 158 0.93 7.96 4.62
CA ALA A 158 -0.42 8.40 4.98
C ALA A 158 -1.13 9.05 3.80
N ARG A 159 -0.46 9.96 3.08
CA ARG A 159 -0.99 10.56 1.84
C ARG A 159 -1.34 9.50 0.81
N SER A 160 -0.46 8.51 0.63
CA SER A 160 -0.67 7.43 -0.33
C SER A 160 -1.87 6.55 0.00
N GLN A 161 -2.01 6.12 1.25
CA GLN A 161 -3.15 5.30 1.66
C GLN A 161 -4.47 6.06 1.56
N ARG A 162 -4.49 7.33 2.00
CA ARG A 162 -5.65 8.22 1.83
C ARG A 162 -6.00 8.40 0.35
N ALA A 163 -5.00 8.64 -0.50
CA ALA A 163 -5.18 8.77 -1.94
C ALA A 163 -5.74 7.50 -2.57
N MET A 164 -5.25 6.32 -2.17
CA MET A 164 -5.76 5.04 -2.64
C MET A 164 -7.25 4.87 -2.31
N ILE A 165 -7.68 5.22 -1.10
CA ILE A 165 -9.10 5.18 -0.71
C ILE A 165 -9.91 6.15 -1.58
N HIS A 166 -9.45 7.39 -1.75
CA HIS A 166 -10.13 8.35 -2.65
C HIS A 166 -10.22 7.81 -4.09
N LEU A 167 -9.17 7.18 -4.62
CA LEU A 167 -9.19 6.57 -5.95
C LEU A 167 -10.21 5.43 -6.07
N MET A 168 -10.36 4.59 -5.03
CA MET A 168 -11.39 3.55 -4.95
C MET A 168 -12.79 4.14 -4.97
N LEU A 169 -13.00 5.24 -4.25
CA LEU A 169 -14.29 5.94 -4.16
C LEU A 169 -14.61 6.78 -5.41
N GLY A 170 -13.62 6.99 -6.29
CA GLY A 170 -13.75 7.80 -7.51
C GLY A 170 -13.47 9.29 -7.29
N GLU A 171 -12.91 9.66 -6.16
CA GLU A 171 -12.61 11.04 -5.75
C GLU A 171 -11.22 11.45 -6.24
N THR A 172 -11.04 11.44 -7.56
CA THR A 172 -9.73 11.63 -8.21
C THR A 172 -9.04 12.93 -7.82
N ASP A 173 -9.81 13.98 -7.57
CA ASP A 173 -9.26 15.31 -7.27
C ASP A 173 -8.73 15.36 -5.83
N GLN A 174 -9.38 14.67 -4.89
CA GLN A 174 -8.89 14.54 -3.52
C GLN A 174 -7.63 13.67 -3.47
N ALA A 175 -7.63 12.57 -4.22
CA ALA A 175 -6.41 11.76 -4.39
C ALA A 175 -5.26 12.58 -4.97
N ARG A 176 -5.55 13.45 -5.95
CA ARG A 176 -4.57 14.30 -6.62
C ARG A 176 -3.85 15.25 -5.65
N VAL A 177 -4.61 15.95 -4.80
CA VAL A 177 -4.05 16.89 -3.80
C VAL A 177 -3.08 16.19 -2.85
N LEU A 178 -3.34 14.93 -2.52
CA LEU A 178 -2.49 14.14 -1.63
C LEU A 178 -1.21 13.67 -2.33
N VAL A 179 -1.33 13.10 -3.53
CA VAL A 179 -0.17 12.50 -4.23
C VAL A 179 0.83 13.52 -4.73
N ASP A 180 0.40 14.75 -5.00
CA ASP A 180 1.29 15.83 -5.45
C ASP A 180 2.32 16.24 -4.40
N LYS A 181 2.09 15.89 -3.13
CA LYS A 181 3.01 16.17 -2.01
C LYS A 181 3.92 14.97 -1.67
N ILE A 182 3.74 13.83 -2.33
CA ILE A 182 4.55 12.64 -2.09
C ILE A 182 5.90 12.79 -2.79
N ASP A 183 6.98 12.58 -2.03
CA ASP A 183 8.34 12.59 -2.54
C ASP A 183 8.89 11.17 -2.57
N LEU A 184 8.91 10.57 -3.77
CA LEU A 184 9.38 9.21 -3.99
C LEU A 184 10.88 9.03 -3.68
N SER A 185 11.67 10.10 -3.66
CA SER A 185 13.11 10.03 -3.39
C SER A 185 13.44 9.70 -1.92
N ARG A 186 12.49 9.93 -1.01
CA ARG A 186 12.62 9.63 0.42
C ARG A 186 12.57 8.14 0.74
N HIS A 187 12.02 7.34 -0.17
CA HIS A 187 11.78 5.92 0.04
C HIS A 187 12.88 5.15 -0.67
N LYS A 188 13.70 4.39 0.06
CA LYS A 188 14.83 3.64 -0.54
C LYS A 188 14.45 2.23 -0.97
N GLU A 189 13.45 1.66 -0.31
CA GLU A 189 12.98 0.31 -0.59
C GLU A 189 12.20 0.27 -1.89
N ALA A 190 12.59 -0.63 -2.80
CA ALA A 190 12.04 -0.72 -4.14
C ALA A 190 10.53 -1.01 -4.15
N GLN A 191 10.07 -1.92 -3.28
CA GLN A 191 8.66 -2.28 -3.14
C GLN A 191 7.82 -1.08 -2.67
N VAL A 192 8.29 -0.35 -1.67
CA VAL A 192 7.61 0.85 -1.16
C VAL A 192 7.53 1.91 -2.27
N ARG A 193 8.64 2.17 -2.97
CA ARG A 193 8.67 3.11 -4.09
C ARG A 193 7.69 2.74 -5.20
N VAL A 194 7.63 1.47 -5.61
CA VAL A 194 6.68 1.01 -6.64
C VAL A 194 5.24 1.18 -6.20
N THR A 195 4.92 0.82 -4.96
CA THR A 195 3.56 0.99 -4.43
C THR A 195 3.13 2.45 -4.46
N LEU A 196 3.99 3.34 -3.96
CA LEU A 196 3.73 4.79 -3.99
C LEU A 196 3.61 5.30 -5.43
N ALA A 197 4.53 4.91 -6.31
CA ALA A 197 4.52 5.33 -7.70
C ALA A 197 3.27 4.86 -8.45
N ALA A 198 2.79 3.63 -8.18
CA ALA A 198 1.55 3.12 -8.75
C ALA A 198 0.35 3.97 -8.34
N ILE A 199 0.26 4.38 -7.07
CA ILE A 199 -0.83 5.22 -6.56
C ILE A 199 -0.74 6.66 -7.12
N VAL A 200 0.45 7.25 -7.08
CA VAL A 200 0.74 8.58 -7.67
C VAL A 200 0.41 8.58 -9.16
N GLY A 201 0.86 7.57 -9.90
CA GLY A 201 0.62 7.41 -11.33
C GLY A 201 -0.86 7.25 -11.67
N GLU A 202 -1.64 6.49 -10.88
CA GLU A 202 -3.08 6.34 -11.13
C GLU A 202 -3.80 7.68 -10.92
N ALA A 203 -3.49 8.39 -9.83
CA ALA A 203 -4.06 9.69 -9.55
C ALA A 203 -3.70 10.73 -10.63
N TRP A 204 -2.44 10.81 -11.06
CA TRP A 204 -2.02 11.69 -12.15
C TRP A 204 -2.69 11.33 -13.47
N ALA A 205 -2.77 10.05 -13.83
CA ALA A 205 -3.42 9.60 -15.06
C ALA A 205 -4.90 10.00 -15.10
N ARG A 206 -5.63 9.80 -14.01
CA ARG A 206 -7.07 10.08 -13.90
C ARG A 206 -7.40 11.57 -13.74
N THR A 207 -6.38 12.44 -13.63
CA THR A 207 -6.53 13.91 -13.46
C THR A 207 -5.78 14.71 -14.53
N GLY A 208 -5.49 14.11 -15.69
CA GLY A 208 -4.99 14.83 -16.85
C GLY A 208 -3.46 14.92 -16.99
N GLN A 209 -2.69 14.28 -16.09
CA GLN A 209 -1.22 14.17 -16.20
C GLN A 209 -0.78 12.75 -16.61
N ALA A 210 -1.49 12.16 -17.56
CA ALA A 210 -1.27 10.78 -17.99
C ALA A 210 0.11 10.52 -18.59
N LYS A 211 0.69 11.49 -19.32
CA LYS A 211 2.04 11.34 -19.86
C LYS A 211 3.10 11.29 -18.75
N LYS A 212 3.00 12.19 -17.76
CA LYS A 212 3.86 12.18 -16.56
C LYS A 212 3.71 10.88 -15.76
N ALA A 213 2.47 10.40 -15.59
CA ALA A 213 2.20 9.12 -14.96
C ALA A 213 2.86 7.96 -15.71
N GLN A 214 2.73 7.93 -17.03
CA GLN A 214 3.36 6.90 -17.87
C GLN A 214 4.88 6.93 -17.70
N GLU A 215 5.52 8.09 -17.83
CA GLU A 215 6.97 8.25 -17.69
C GLU A 215 7.46 7.77 -16.33
N LEU A 216 6.75 8.08 -15.24
CA LEU A 216 7.07 7.57 -13.90
C LEU A 216 6.96 6.05 -13.82
N LEU A 217 5.84 5.48 -14.26
CA LEU A 217 5.55 4.05 -14.09
C LEU A 217 6.44 3.17 -14.97
N GLU A 218 6.85 3.64 -16.14
CA GLU A 218 7.76 2.94 -17.05
C GLU A 218 9.21 2.90 -16.53
N THR A 219 9.55 3.61 -15.43
CA THR A 219 10.87 3.48 -14.77
C THR A 219 11.04 2.17 -13.99
N PHE A 220 9.94 1.46 -13.73
CA PHE A 220 9.96 0.20 -12.98
C PHE A 220 9.85 -0.98 -13.93
N ASP A 221 10.79 -1.92 -13.83
CA ASP A 221 10.74 -3.17 -14.59
C ASP A 221 9.63 -4.06 -14.02
N ASP A 222 8.54 -4.21 -14.77
CA ASP A 222 7.39 -5.01 -14.35
C ASP A 222 7.65 -6.53 -14.31
N GLN A 223 8.79 -6.98 -14.83
CA GLN A 223 9.25 -8.36 -14.76
C GLN A 223 10.14 -8.65 -13.55
N ASP A 224 10.59 -7.63 -12.82
CA ASP A 224 11.37 -7.80 -11.60
C ASP A 224 10.62 -8.70 -10.60
N GLU A 225 11.33 -9.68 -10.03
CA GLU A 225 10.80 -10.60 -9.04
C GLU A 225 10.37 -9.88 -7.77
N ALA A 226 11.03 -8.77 -7.42
CA ALA A 226 10.68 -7.95 -6.27
C ALA A 226 9.27 -7.37 -6.33
N TYR A 227 8.68 -7.29 -7.53
CA TYR A 227 7.37 -6.66 -7.76
C TYR A 227 6.24 -7.66 -8.07
N VAL A 228 6.48 -8.97 -7.99
CA VAL A 228 5.47 -9.99 -8.34
C VAL A 228 4.10 -9.70 -7.70
N ASP A 229 4.09 -9.36 -6.42
CA ASP A 229 2.85 -9.07 -5.67
C ASP A 229 2.28 -7.68 -5.92
N LEU A 230 3.10 -6.77 -6.47
CA LEU A 230 2.73 -5.38 -6.80
C LEU A 230 2.24 -5.22 -8.24
N ARG A 231 2.49 -6.22 -9.11
CA ARG A 231 2.06 -6.23 -10.52
C ARG A 231 0.58 -5.88 -10.72
N PRO A 232 -0.39 -6.39 -9.92
CA PRO A 232 -1.78 -5.98 -10.06
C PRO A 232 -1.99 -4.46 -9.95
N GLN A 233 -1.37 -3.83 -8.95
CA GLN A 233 -1.48 -2.38 -8.73
C GLN A 233 -0.71 -1.60 -9.81
N LEU A 234 0.51 -2.03 -10.14
CA LEU A 234 1.34 -1.40 -11.17
C LEU A 234 0.65 -1.45 -12.54
N TYR A 235 0.16 -2.61 -12.95
CA TYR A 235 -0.58 -2.75 -14.21
C TYR A 235 -1.90 -1.98 -14.21
N ARG A 236 -2.58 -1.90 -13.07
CA ARG A 236 -3.78 -1.06 -12.95
C ARG A 236 -3.45 0.40 -13.25
N SER A 237 -2.40 0.92 -12.63
CA SER A 237 -1.93 2.29 -12.83
C SER A 237 -1.49 2.54 -14.27
N LEU A 238 -0.67 1.63 -14.84
CA LEU A 238 -0.24 1.69 -16.24
C LEU A 238 -1.42 1.65 -17.22
N ALA A 239 -2.46 0.86 -16.95
CA ALA A 239 -3.64 0.81 -17.81
C ALA A 239 -4.38 2.16 -17.86
N PHE A 240 -4.50 2.86 -16.72
CA PHE A 240 -5.02 4.24 -16.71
C PHE A 240 -4.09 5.21 -17.43
N ALA A 241 -2.79 5.15 -17.16
CA ALA A 241 -1.80 6.02 -17.80
C ALA A 241 -1.84 5.86 -19.33
N TYR A 242 -1.76 4.62 -19.84
CA TYR A 242 -1.81 4.34 -21.27
C TYR A 242 -3.15 4.69 -21.92
N ALA A 243 -4.27 4.53 -21.20
CA ALA A 243 -5.58 4.91 -21.73
C ALA A 243 -5.67 6.43 -21.93
N TRP A 244 -5.31 7.20 -20.90
CA TRP A 244 -5.37 8.66 -20.93
C TRP A 244 -4.22 9.32 -21.71
N SER A 245 -3.12 8.61 -21.99
CA SER A 245 -2.04 9.03 -22.88
C SER A 245 -2.21 8.54 -24.34
N ASN A 246 -3.38 7.98 -24.68
CA ASN A 246 -3.72 7.46 -26.01
C ASN A 246 -2.84 6.30 -26.52
N GLN A 247 -2.13 5.61 -25.62
CA GLN A 247 -1.30 4.44 -25.92
C GLN A 247 -2.12 3.14 -25.99
N THR A 248 -3.09 3.09 -26.91
CA THR A 248 -4.09 2.00 -26.99
C THR A 248 -3.47 0.60 -27.08
N LYS A 249 -2.38 0.43 -27.83
CA LYS A 249 -1.68 -0.87 -27.95
C LYS A 249 -1.11 -1.33 -26.60
N LYS A 250 -0.43 -0.42 -25.89
CA LYS A 250 0.14 -0.68 -24.56
C LYS A 250 -0.96 -0.96 -23.54
N MET A 251 -2.02 -0.13 -23.52
CA MET A 251 -3.21 -0.35 -22.67
C MET A 251 -3.78 -1.76 -22.84
N LYS A 252 -4.02 -2.21 -24.08
CA LYS A 252 -4.53 -3.57 -24.37
C LYS A 252 -3.56 -4.68 -23.94
N ALA A 253 -2.25 -4.45 -24.06
CA ALA A 253 -1.25 -5.40 -23.59
C ALA A 253 -1.27 -5.50 -22.05
N THR A 254 -1.32 -4.37 -21.35
CA THR A 254 -1.42 -4.32 -19.89
C THR A 254 -2.68 -4.97 -19.35
N LEU A 255 -3.85 -4.77 -20.00
CA LEU A 255 -5.08 -5.47 -19.63
C LEU A 255 -4.97 -6.99 -19.80
N ARG A 256 -4.26 -7.47 -20.84
CA ARG A 256 -3.98 -8.90 -21.01
C ARG A 256 -3.08 -9.44 -19.89
N LYS A 257 -2.06 -8.69 -19.47
CA LYS A 257 -1.22 -9.05 -18.31
C LYS A 257 -2.06 -9.15 -17.03
N LEU A 258 -2.91 -8.16 -16.75
CA LEU A 258 -3.85 -8.20 -15.61
C LEU A 258 -4.79 -9.40 -15.65
N LYS A 259 -5.39 -9.65 -16.81
CA LYS A 259 -6.27 -10.81 -17.02
C LYS A 259 -5.53 -12.13 -16.73
N GLY A 260 -4.26 -12.21 -17.15
CA GLY A 260 -3.40 -13.37 -16.91
C GLY A 260 -3.12 -13.63 -15.43
N ILE A 261 -3.10 -12.59 -14.59
CA ILE A 261 -3.05 -12.73 -13.13
C ILE A 261 -4.41 -13.19 -12.61
N ASN A 262 -5.45 -12.37 -12.83
CA ASN A 262 -6.83 -12.72 -12.50
C ASN A 262 -7.78 -11.82 -13.30
N ALA A 263 -8.70 -12.42 -14.05
CA ALA A 263 -9.71 -11.71 -14.84
C ALA A 263 -10.62 -10.78 -13.99
N GLN A 264 -10.81 -11.05 -12.70
CA GLN A 264 -11.57 -10.21 -11.80
C GLN A 264 -10.89 -8.86 -11.52
N LEU A 265 -9.57 -8.74 -11.67
CA LEU A 265 -8.86 -7.46 -11.53
C LEU A 265 -9.32 -6.42 -12.57
N LEU A 266 -9.83 -6.88 -13.72
CA LEU A 266 -10.40 -6.03 -14.75
C LEU A 266 -11.71 -5.34 -14.32
N MET A 267 -12.39 -5.86 -13.29
CA MET A 267 -13.58 -5.23 -12.72
C MET A 267 -13.30 -3.82 -12.21
N GLY A 268 -12.05 -3.54 -11.82
CA GLY A 268 -11.60 -2.23 -11.37
C GLY A 268 -11.65 -1.13 -12.44
N PHE A 269 -11.97 -1.46 -13.69
CA PHE A 269 -12.15 -0.51 -14.79
C PHE A 269 -13.59 -0.46 -15.32
N ILE A 270 -14.49 -1.28 -14.78
CA ILE A 270 -15.87 -1.37 -15.25
C ILE A 270 -16.73 -0.53 -14.34
N THR A 271 -17.45 0.44 -14.88
CA THR A 271 -18.22 1.36 -14.04
C THR A 271 -19.54 0.73 -13.58
N LYS A 272 -20.10 1.27 -12.50
CA LYS A 272 -21.44 0.90 -12.00
C LYS A 272 -22.55 1.01 -13.05
N LYS A 273 -22.35 1.85 -14.09
CA LYS A 273 -23.28 1.98 -15.22
C LYS A 273 -23.37 0.69 -16.05
N LYS A 274 -22.27 -0.06 -16.19
CA LYS A 274 -22.23 -1.30 -16.97
C LYS A 274 -22.33 -2.56 -16.11
N ASN A 275 -21.86 -2.52 -14.88
CA ASN A 275 -21.95 -3.63 -13.95
C ASN A 275 -22.20 -3.11 -12.53
N PRO A 276 -23.26 -3.53 -11.81
CA PRO A 276 -23.54 -3.09 -10.44
C PRO A 276 -22.38 -3.32 -9.44
N ALA A 277 -21.54 -4.32 -9.69
CA ALA A 277 -20.33 -4.60 -8.90
C ALA A 277 -19.10 -3.78 -9.35
N GLY A 278 -19.29 -2.80 -10.23
CA GLY A 278 -18.25 -1.95 -10.80
C GLY A 278 -17.85 -0.77 -9.91
N VAL A 279 -16.94 0.04 -10.44
CA VAL A 279 -16.38 1.23 -9.79
C VAL A 279 -17.18 2.50 -10.10
N ASN A 280 -16.91 3.58 -9.36
CA ASN A 280 -17.44 4.90 -9.67
C ASN A 280 -16.97 5.33 -11.10
N PRO A 281 -17.86 5.85 -11.96
CA PRO A 281 -17.48 6.26 -13.32
C PRO A 281 -16.44 7.38 -13.39
N ARG A 282 -16.28 8.21 -12.35
CA ARG A 282 -15.36 9.34 -12.39
C ARG A 282 -13.89 8.90 -12.58
N GLY A 283 -13.25 9.44 -13.61
CA GLY A 283 -11.85 9.15 -13.97
C GLY A 283 -11.62 7.83 -14.69
N VAL A 284 -12.68 7.06 -15.01
CA VAL A 284 -12.55 5.84 -15.82
C VAL A 284 -12.59 6.21 -17.30
N HIS A 285 -11.52 5.89 -18.03
CA HIS A 285 -11.43 6.18 -19.46
C HIS A 285 -12.43 5.29 -20.27
N PRO A 286 -13.25 5.85 -21.18
CA PRO A 286 -14.26 5.07 -21.90
C PRO A 286 -13.71 3.90 -22.72
N LEU A 287 -12.55 4.07 -23.38
CA LEU A 287 -11.92 2.98 -24.13
C LEU A 287 -11.38 1.88 -23.21
N LEU A 288 -10.87 2.26 -22.03
CA LEU A 288 -10.36 1.34 -21.02
C LEU A 288 -11.50 0.47 -20.49
N GLU A 289 -12.62 1.09 -20.13
CA GLU A 289 -13.82 0.39 -19.70
C GLU A 289 -14.35 -0.56 -20.79
N LYS A 290 -14.45 -0.09 -22.04
CA LYS A 290 -14.94 -0.90 -23.16
C LYS A 290 -14.11 -2.17 -23.34
N GLU A 291 -12.78 -2.03 -23.35
CA GLU A 291 -11.87 -3.15 -23.53
C GLU A 291 -11.87 -4.11 -22.33
N ALA A 292 -11.79 -3.58 -21.11
CA ALA A 292 -11.84 -4.38 -19.89
C ALA A 292 -13.16 -5.18 -19.80
N PHE A 293 -14.30 -4.53 -20.09
CA PHE A 293 -15.61 -5.18 -20.12
C PHE A 293 -15.66 -6.31 -21.15
N ALA A 294 -15.16 -6.08 -22.38
CA ALA A 294 -15.11 -7.11 -23.41
C ALA A 294 -14.25 -8.32 -22.99
N MET A 295 -13.11 -8.08 -22.34
CA MET A 295 -12.24 -9.15 -21.82
C MET A 295 -12.92 -9.94 -20.69
N VAL A 296 -13.60 -9.27 -19.77
CA VAL A 296 -14.35 -9.90 -18.67
C VAL A 296 -15.50 -10.75 -19.20
N MET A 297 -16.29 -10.26 -20.16
CA MET A 297 -17.40 -11.02 -20.74
C MET A 297 -16.94 -12.30 -21.46
N LYS A 298 -15.72 -12.31 -22.00
CA LYS A 298 -15.08 -13.49 -22.60
C LYS A 298 -14.46 -14.44 -21.57
N SER A 299 -14.21 -13.98 -20.34
CA SER A 299 -13.58 -14.78 -19.27
C SER A 299 -14.53 -15.70 -18.51
N GLY A 300 -15.85 -15.49 -18.64
CA GLY A 300 -16.86 -16.26 -17.88
C GLY A 300 -17.05 -15.82 -16.42
N VAL A 301 -16.31 -14.80 -15.94
CA VAL A 301 -16.43 -14.24 -14.59
C VAL A 301 -17.78 -13.55 -14.36
N VAL A 302 -18.36 -12.93 -15.39
CA VAL A 302 -19.69 -12.31 -15.31
C VAL A 302 -20.75 -13.33 -15.77
N PRO A 303 -21.78 -13.65 -14.94
CA PRO A 303 -22.84 -14.54 -15.35
C PRO A 303 -23.61 -13.90 -16.53
N ARG A 304 -23.63 -14.59 -17.68
CA ARG A 304 -24.43 -14.17 -18.83
C ARG A 304 -25.90 -14.15 -18.42
N LYS A 305 -26.56 -12.99 -18.51
CA LYS A 305 -28.03 -12.93 -18.41
C LYS A 305 -28.60 -13.72 -19.59
N MET A 306 -29.18 -14.89 -19.31
CA MET A 306 -30.00 -15.60 -20.28
C MET A 306 -31.24 -14.74 -20.53
N GLN A 307 -31.27 -14.02 -21.65
CA GLN A 307 -32.50 -13.40 -22.12
C GLN A 307 -33.36 -14.54 -22.66
N ILE A 308 -34.38 -14.94 -21.89
CA ILE A 308 -35.43 -15.82 -22.40
C ILE A 308 -36.16 -14.99 -23.45
N LYS A 309 -35.87 -15.26 -24.72
CA LYS A 309 -36.63 -14.71 -25.84
C LYS A 309 -38.03 -15.34 -25.72
N ARG A 310 -39.02 -14.59 -25.23
CA ARG A 310 -40.41 -15.01 -25.35
C ARG A 310 -40.70 -15.05 -26.85
N MET A 311 -40.89 -16.26 -27.37
CA MET A 311 -41.47 -16.48 -28.69
C MET A 311 -42.90 -15.97 -28.70
#